data_AF-C6W203-F1
#
_entry.id   AF-C6W203-F1
#
_cell.length_a   1.000
_cell.length_b   1.000
_cell.length_c   1.000
_cell.angle_alpha   90.00
_cell.angle_beta   90.00
_cell.angle_gamma   90.00
#
_symmetry.space_group_name_H-M   'P 1'
#
loop_
_entity.id
_entity.type
_entity.pdbx_description
1 polymer ?
#
loop_
_entity_poly.entity_id
_entity_poly.type
_entity_poly.pdbx_seq_one_letter_code
_entity_poly.pdbx_strand_id
1 'polypeptide(L)'
;MLYRFLTIVLLLCSLVSCTPEESRDDAPKVYYDLKGFVENQITYLNDKKPEVRKTAVLGSNREVSKSRNVDWKKELELFVQADINKPSYRQAYETVHNGPLRFEYRLKPGNDLPVSYLIIETDSVLKQPLRVEALLRAENKIYNSEKKIVLECAKRDNLIGISAYDVAGYQKLIFVEKKVFSIHGEIGF
;
A
#
# COMPACT_ATOMS: atom_id res chain seq x y z
N MET A 1 -13.94 31.82 -7.73
CA MET A 1 -12.51 31.48 -7.55
C MET A 1 -12.27 30.07 -6.98
N LEU A 2 -13.22 29.42 -6.28
CA LEU A 2 -13.06 28.04 -5.79
C LEU A 2 -12.96 26.95 -6.88
N TYR A 3 -13.69 27.10 -8.00
CA TYR A 3 -13.70 26.08 -9.07
C TYR A 3 -12.45 26.05 -9.96
N ARG A 4 -11.60 27.10 -9.91
CA ARG A 4 -10.36 27.18 -10.72
C ARG A 4 -9.17 26.48 -10.04
N PHE A 5 -9.19 26.30 -8.73
CA PHE A 5 -8.18 25.51 -8.02
C PHE A 5 -8.45 24.01 -8.09
N LEU A 6 -9.72 23.61 -8.19
CA LEU A 6 -10.12 22.20 -8.36
C LEU A 6 -9.67 21.64 -9.74
N THR A 7 -9.61 22.49 -10.76
CA THR A 7 -9.24 22.11 -12.13
C THR A 7 -7.74 21.91 -12.32
N ILE A 8 -6.89 22.60 -11.55
CA ILE A 8 -5.42 22.48 -11.65
C ILE A 8 -4.93 21.17 -10.99
N VAL A 9 -5.65 20.65 -9.99
CA VAL A 9 -5.39 19.31 -9.41
C VAL A 9 -5.92 18.20 -10.32
N LEU A 10 -6.99 18.46 -11.10
CA LEU A 10 -7.60 17.49 -12.01
C LEU A 10 -6.76 17.23 -13.28
N LEU A 11 -5.97 18.20 -13.74
CA LEU A 11 -5.21 18.07 -15.00
C LEU A 11 -3.88 17.31 -14.85
N LEU A 12 -3.32 17.22 -13.63
CA LEU A 12 -2.00 16.60 -13.40
C LEU A 12 -2.02 15.05 -13.33
N CYS A 13 -3.20 14.43 -13.36
CA CYS A 13 -3.36 12.96 -13.26
C CYS A 13 -3.63 12.25 -14.60
N SER A 14 -3.62 12.96 -15.73
CA SER A 14 -4.12 12.41 -17.01
C SER A 14 -3.07 11.83 -17.97
N LEU A 15 -1.79 11.71 -17.58
CA LEU A 15 -0.73 11.22 -18.49
C LEU A 15 0.10 10.05 -17.96
N VAL A 16 -0.49 9.15 -17.17
CA VAL A 16 0.03 7.78 -17.01
C VAL A 16 -1.15 6.80 -16.97
N SER A 17 -1.80 6.58 -18.10
CA SER A 17 -2.61 5.37 -18.29
C SER A 17 -1.66 4.24 -18.63
N CYS A 18 -1.05 3.66 -17.60
CA CYS A 18 -0.50 2.32 -17.72
C CYS A 18 -1.67 1.39 -17.36
N THR A 19 -2.36 0.86 -18.37
CA THR A 19 -3.29 -0.26 -18.18
C THR A 19 -2.48 -1.41 -17.57
N PRO A 20 -2.78 -1.84 -16.33
CA PRO A 20 -2.18 -3.08 -15.86
C PRO A 20 -2.79 -4.19 -16.71
N GLU A 21 -1.98 -4.84 -17.53
CA GLU A 21 -2.37 -6.11 -18.11
C GLU A 21 -2.69 -7.06 -16.95
N GLU A 22 -3.96 -7.43 -16.81
CA GLU A 22 -4.40 -8.52 -15.95
C GLU A 22 -3.94 -9.84 -16.58
N SER A 23 -2.65 -10.13 -16.50
CA SER A 23 -2.18 -11.50 -16.65
C SER A 23 -2.63 -12.27 -15.42
N ARG A 24 -3.48 -13.29 -15.60
CA ARG A 24 -3.70 -14.33 -14.59
C ARG A 24 -2.36 -15.04 -14.39
N ASP A 25 -1.66 -14.65 -13.34
CA ASP A 25 -0.38 -15.23 -12.97
C ASP A 25 -0.67 -16.52 -12.18
N ASP A 26 -0.96 -17.59 -12.91
CA ASP A 26 -1.19 -18.94 -12.35
C ASP A 26 0.13 -19.63 -11.94
N ALA A 27 1.26 -18.91 -11.99
CA ALA A 27 2.53 -19.42 -11.52
C ALA A 27 2.50 -19.61 -9.99
N PRO A 28 3.15 -20.67 -9.46
CA PRO A 28 3.25 -20.86 -8.02
C PRO A 28 3.95 -19.66 -7.35
N LYS A 29 3.29 -19.09 -6.34
CA LYS A 29 3.79 -17.94 -5.57
C LYS A 29 4.99 -18.36 -4.73
N VAL A 30 6.05 -17.57 -4.79
CA VAL A 30 7.31 -17.82 -4.06
C VAL A 30 7.26 -17.20 -2.67
N TYR A 31 6.57 -16.07 -2.55
CA TYR A 31 6.42 -15.30 -1.32
C TYR A 31 4.96 -15.29 -0.88
N TYR A 32 4.70 -14.79 0.33
CA TYR A 32 3.34 -14.62 0.83
C TYR A 32 2.46 -13.85 -0.18
N ASP A 33 1.22 -14.30 -0.36
CA ASP A 33 0.25 -13.70 -1.28
C ASP A 33 -0.39 -12.42 -0.71
N LEU A 34 0.38 -11.33 -0.67
CA LEU A 34 -0.11 -10.05 -0.18
C LEU A 34 -1.20 -9.50 -1.09
N LYS A 35 -0.98 -9.53 -2.41
CA LYS A 35 -1.95 -9.02 -3.39
C LYS A 35 -3.31 -9.70 -3.25
N GLY A 36 -3.35 -11.04 -3.20
CA GLY A 36 -4.60 -11.78 -3.06
C GLY A 36 -5.34 -11.45 -1.77
N PHE A 37 -4.62 -11.28 -0.66
CA PHE A 37 -5.23 -10.83 0.60
C PHE A 37 -5.87 -9.44 0.45
N VAL A 38 -5.13 -8.45 -0.07
CA VAL A 38 -5.61 -7.06 -0.18
C VAL A 38 -6.79 -6.95 -1.15
N GLU A 39 -6.78 -7.67 -2.28
CA GLU A 39 -7.90 -7.67 -3.24
C GLU A 39 -9.19 -8.27 -2.67
N ASN A 40 -9.07 -9.32 -1.84
CA ASN A 40 -10.21 -9.87 -1.10
C ASN A 40 -10.76 -8.84 -0.09
N GLN A 41 -9.88 -8.12 0.60
CA GLN A 41 -10.30 -7.07 1.53
C GLN A 41 -10.96 -5.88 0.82
N ILE A 42 -10.47 -5.46 -0.34
CA ILE A 42 -11.11 -4.44 -1.19
C ILE A 42 -12.54 -4.86 -1.54
N THR A 43 -12.73 -6.12 -1.94
CA THR A 43 -14.06 -6.67 -2.25
C THR A 43 -14.98 -6.61 -1.03
N TYR A 44 -14.50 -7.06 0.13
CA TYR A 44 -15.26 -7.01 1.38
C TYR A 44 -15.64 -5.58 1.80
N LEU A 45 -14.70 -4.63 1.71
CA LEU A 45 -14.92 -3.24 2.12
C LEU A 45 -15.87 -2.50 1.17
N ASN A 46 -15.87 -2.82 -0.12
CA ASN A 46 -16.83 -2.31 -1.10
C ASN A 46 -18.27 -2.79 -0.82
N ASP A 47 -18.42 -4.03 -0.34
CA ASP A 47 -19.73 -4.58 0.07
C ASP A 47 -20.22 -3.91 1.36
N LYS A 48 -19.37 -3.84 2.39
CA LYS A 48 -19.77 -3.35 3.72
C LYS A 48 -19.89 -1.83 3.83
N LYS A 49 -19.17 -1.07 3.01
CA LYS A 49 -19.15 0.40 3.02
C LYS A 49 -19.01 1.00 4.44
N PRO A 50 -17.99 0.59 5.21
CA PRO A 50 -17.76 1.14 6.53
C PRO A 50 -17.45 2.64 6.45
N GLU A 51 -17.73 3.37 7.52
CA GLU A 51 -17.26 4.75 7.62
C GLU A 51 -15.76 4.77 7.88
N VAL A 52 -15.01 5.60 7.17
CA VAL A 52 -13.57 5.76 7.38
C VAL A 52 -13.29 7.15 7.91
N ARG A 53 -12.51 7.26 8.99
CA ARG A 53 -11.92 8.54 9.40
C ARG A 53 -10.50 8.61 8.85
N LYS A 54 -10.28 9.52 7.90
CA LYS A 54 -8.97 9.72 7.26
C LYS A 54 -8.34 11.01 7.76
N THR A 55 -7.07 10.95 8.10
CA THR A 55 -6.21 12.10 8.41
C THR A 55 -5.08 12.15 7.39
N ALA A 56 -4.93 13.26 6.68
CA ALA A 56 -3.82 13.50 5.77
C ALA A 56 -3.00 14.70 6.25
N VAL A 57 -1.68 14.56 6.22
CA VAL A 57 -0.73 15.61 6.60
C VAL A 57 0.25 15.83 5.46
N LEU A 58 0.45 17.09 5.07
CA LEU A 58 1.44 17.52 4.09
C LEU A 58 2.15 18.78 4.61
N GLY A 59 3.40 18.62 5.04
CA GLY A 59 4.09 19.69 5.77
C GLY A 59 3.33 20.08 7.05
N SER A 60 2.95 21.35 7.18
CA SER A 60 2.13 21.86 8.28
C SER A 60 0.62 21.72 8.06
N ASN A 61 0.18 21.37 6.86
CA ASN A 61 -1.24 21.26 6.54
C ASN A 61 -1.78 19.91 7.00
N ARG A 62 -2.89 19.94 7.74
CA ARG A 62 -3.58 18.75 8.23
C ARG A 62 -5.06 18.79 7.81
N GLU A 63 -5.51 17.72 7.18
CA GLU A 63 -6.89 17.52 6.76
C GLU A 63 -7.46 16.27 7.45
N VAL A 64 -8.69 16.38 7.96
CA VAL A 64 -9.44 15.24 8.50
C VAL A 64 -10.76 15.15 7.76
N SER A 65 -11.10 13.96 7.27
CA SER A 65 -12.36 13.68 6.60
C SER A 65 -12.99 12.40 7.13
N LYS A 66 -14.31 12.29 6.92
CA LYS A 66 -15.08 11.07 7.17
C LYS A 66 -15.92 10.76 5.94
N SER A 67 -15.90 9.50 5.50
CA SER A 67 -16.69 9.08 4.34
C SER A 67 -17.04 7.59 4.42
N ARG A 68 -18.22 7.24 3.91
CA ARG A 68 -18.61 5.85 3.59
C ARG A 68 -18.46 5.51 2.10
N ASN A 69 -18.28 6.53 1.27
CA ASN A 69 -18.01 6.39 -0.16
C ASN A 69 -16.50 6.50 -0.36
N VAL A 70 -15.82 5.36 -0.33
CA VAL A 70 -14.36 5.26 -0.42
C VAL A 70 -14.02 4.40 -1.63
N ASP A 71 -13.13 4.88 -2.48
CA ASP A 71 -12.53 4.07 -3.53
C ASP A 71 -11.42 3.21 -2.92
N TRP A 72 -11.79 2.01 -2.48
CA TRP A 72 -10.88 1.09 -1.80
C TRP A 72 -9.74 0.59 -2.68
N LYS A 73 -9.94 0.53 -4.00
CA LYS A 73 -8.88 0.15 -4.95
C LYS A 73 -7.77 1.20 -4.92
N LYS A 74 -8.14 2.48 -4.97
CA LYS A 74 -7.19 3.59 -4.86
C LYS A 74 -6.58 3.69 -3.46
N GLU A 75 -7.39 3.53 -2.42
CA GLU A 75 -6.93 3.72 -1.04
C GLU A 75 -5.89 2.67 -0.62
N LEU A 76 -6.03 1.43 -1.10
CA LEU A 76 -5.14 0.31 -0.76
C LEU A 76 -4.12 -0.04 -1.87
N GLU A 77 -4.01 0.79 -2.91
CA GLU A 77 -3.19 0.52 -4.10
C GLU A 77 -1.71 0.26 -3.75
N LEU A 78 -1.15 1.02 -2.80
CA LEU A 78 0.25 0.85 -2.41
C LEU A 78 0.54 -0.53 -1.80
N PHE A 79 -0.43 -1.15 -1.12
CA PHE A 79 -0.28 -2.51 -0.60
C PHE A 79 -0.30 -3.56 -1.72
N VAL A 80 -1.12 -3.33 -2.76
CA VAL A 80 -1.09 -4.16 -3.98
C VAL A 80 0.24 -3.99 -4.72
N GLN A 81 0.76 -2.76 -4.83
CA GLN A 81 2.05 -2.49 -5.47
C GLN A 81 3.24 -3.06 -4.69
N ALA A 82 3.12 -3.17 -3.36
CA ALA A 82 4.10 -3.77 -2.46
C ALA A 82 4.20 -5.29 -2.59
N ASP A 83 3.29 -5.93 -3.32
CA ASP A 83 3.41 -7.35 -3.61
C ASP A 83 4.68 -7.66 -4.41
N ILE A 84 5.41 -8.66 -3.92
CA ILE A 84 6.70 -9.09 -4.46
C ILE A 84 6.63 -10.38 -5.27
N ASN A 85 5.44 -10.93 -5.53
CA ASN A 85 5.27 -12.16 -6.31
C ASN A 85 5.28 -11.93 -7.83
N LYS A 86 5.73 -10.77 -8.31
CA LYS A 86 5.83 -10.49 -9.75
C LYS A 86 6.83 -11.44 -10.42
N PRO A 87 6.59 -11.89 -11.67
CA PRO A 87 7.46 -12.85 -12.35
C PRO A 87 8.95 -12.44 -12.38
N SER A 88 9.23 -11.14 -12.52
CA SER A 88 10.59 -10.56 -12.54
C SER A 88 11.25 -10.47 -11.16
N TYR A 89 10.52 -10.70 -10.07
CA TYR A 89 11.00 -10.51 -8.69
C TYR A 89 11.41 -11.83 -8.02
N ARG A 90 11.11 -12.98 -8.65
CA ARG A 90 11.23 -14.35 -8.08
C ARG A 90 12.57 -14.68 -7.41
N GLN A 91 13.66 -14.03 -7.76
CA GLN A 91 14.99 -14.25 -7.18
C GLN A 91 15.60 -13.00 -6.54
N ALA A 92 14.92 -11.86 -6.62
CA ALA A 92 15.43 -10.57 -6.19
C ALA A 92 15.35 -10.39 -4.67
N TYR A 93 14.48 -11.14 -3.98
CA TYR A 93 14.31 -11.03 -2.54
C TYR A 93 14.92 -12.22 -1.80
N GLU A 94 15.56 -11.94 -0.67
CA GLU A 94 15.91 -12.94 0.34
C GLU A 94 14.77 -13.11 1.35
N THR A 95 14.62 -14.33 1.86
CA THR A 95 13.71 -14.63 2.96
C THR A 95 14.50 -14.58 4.25
N VAL A 96 14.33 -13.50 5.01
CA VAL A 96 14.99 -13.29 6.31
C VAL A 96 14.29 -14.10 7.40
N HIS A 97 12.96 -14.19 7.31
CA HIS A 97 12.16 -14.98 8.23
C HIS A 97 10.99 -15.64 7.50
N ASN A 98 10.75 -16.91 7.80
CA ASN A 98 9.62 -17.69 7.32
C ASN A 98 9.14 -18.61 8.45
N GLY A 99 8.29 -18.07 9.30
CA GLY A 99 7.81 -18.72 10.51
C GLY A 99 6.28 -18.82 10.53
N PRO A 100 5.72 -19.50 11.54
CA PRO A 100 4.27 -19.73 11.63
C PRO A 100 3.45 -18.45 11.83
N LEU A 101 4.06 -17.34 12.27
CA LEU A 101 3.37 -16.09 12.61
C LEU A 101 3.96 -14.87 11.89
N ARG A 102 5.04 -15.05 11.13
CA ARG A 102 5.78 -13.93 10.55
C ARG A 102 6.47 -14.37 9.26
N PHE A 103 6.43 -13.48 8.28
CA PHE A 103 7.21 -13.54 7.05
C PHE A 103 7.99 -12.23 6.93
N GLU A 104 9.27 -12.31 6.59
CA GLU A 104 10.11 -11.13 6.33
C GLU A 104 10.97 -11.35 5.09
N TYR A 105 10.81 -10.45 4.13
CA TYR A 105 11.51 -10.45 2.86
C TYR A 105 12.26 -9.15 2.68
N ARG A 106 13.50 -9.23 2.17
CA ARG A 106 14.33 -8.05 1.88
C ARG A 106 14.91 -8.13 0.49
N LEU A 107 15.02 -6.97 -0.17
CA LEU A 107 15.64 -6.88 -1.48
C LEU A 107 17.13 -7.20 -1.37
N LYS A 108 17.62 -8.14 -2.18
CA LYS A 108 19.04 -8.50 -2.20
C LYS A 108 19.88 -7.36 -2.77
N PRO A 109 21.12 -7.17 -2.29
CA PRO A 109 22.06 -6.20 -2.86
C PRO A 109 22.22 -6.37 -4.38
N GLY A 110 22.36 -5.25 -5.10
CA GLY A 110 22.55 -5.24 -6.55
C GLY A 110 21.27 -5.29 -7.39
N ASN A 111 20.09 -5.43 -6.76
CA ASN A 111 18.80 -5.28 -7.45
C ASN A 111 18.26 -3.86 -7.29
N ASP A 112 17.59 -3.36 -8.33
CA ASP A 112 16.90 -2.07 -8.34
C ASP A 112 15.39 -2.32 -8.53
N LEU A 113 14.71 -2.61 -7.42
CA LEU A 113 13.27 -2.87 -7.39
C LEU A 113 12.60 -1.99 -6.33
N PRO A 114 11.31 -1.63 -6.54
CA PRO A 114 10.67 -0.61 -5.72
C PRO A 114 10.39 -1.02 -4.29
N VAL A 115 10.28 -2.32 -3.97
CA VAL A 115 10.03 -2.78 -2.59
C VAL A 115 11.37 -3.13 -1.96
N SER A 116 11.77 -2.39 -0.92
CA SER A 116 13.02 -2.64 -0.19
C SER A 116 12.87 -3.77 0.83
N TYR A 117 11.73 -3.80 1.54
CA TYR A 117 11.35 -4.92 2.41
C TYR A 117 9.84 -5.07 2.50
N LEU A 118 9.40 -6.28 2.87
CA LEU A 118 8.03 -6.62 3.19
C LEU A 118 8.02 -7.53 4.43
N ILE A 119 7.25 -7.13 5.44
CA ILE A 119 7.03 -7.86 6.69
C ILE A 119 5.54 -8.12 6.84
N ILE A 120 5.17 -9.37 7.10
CA ILE A 120 3.78 -9.78 7.30
C ILE A 120 3.72 -10.59 8.58
N GLU A 121 2.94 -10.12 9.55
CA GLU A 121 2.62 -10.84 10.77
C GLU A 121 1.22 -11.42 10.63
N THR A 122 1.06 -12.70 10.95
CA THR A 122 -0.19 -13.43 10.68
C THR A 122 -0.80 -13.99 11.94
N ASP A 123 -2.09 -14.31 11.87
CA ASP A 123 -2.73 -15.13 12.88
C ASP A 123 -2.18 -16.57 12.87
N SER A 124 -2.32 -17.27 13.99
CA SER A 124 -1.79 -18.61 14.15
C SER A 124 -2.56 -19.69 13.38
N VAL A 125 -3.84 -19.45 13.07
CA VAL A 125 -4.79 -20.46 12.58
C VAL A 125 -4.95 -20.38 11.07
N LEU A 126 -5.39 -19.23 10.54
CA LEU A 126 -5.72 -19.03 9.13
C LEU A 126 -4.54 -18.49 8.31
N LYS A 127 -3.43 -18.13 8.97
CA LYS A 127 -2.26 -17.46 8.36
C LYS A 127 -2.64 -16.19 7.60
N GLN A 128 -3.72 -15.52 8.01
CA GLN A 128 -4.13 -14.24 7.46
C GLN A 128 -3.37 -13.11 8.16
N PRO A 129 -3.08 -12.00 7.47
CA PRO A 129 -2.31 -10.90 8.03
C PRO A 129 -3.06 -10.22 9.16
N LEU A 130 -2.40 -10.09 10.31
CA LEU A 130 -2.76 -9.18 11.39
C LEU A 130 -2.09 -7.82 11.19
N ARG A 131 -0.87 -7.83 10.63
CA ARG A 131 -0.12 -6.63 10.32
C ARG A 131 0.72 -6.83 9.06
N VAL A 132 0.73 -5.83 8.18
CA VAL A 132 1.61 -5.76 7.02
C VAL A 132 2.41 -4.48 7.11
N GLU A 133 3.71 -4.56 6.89
CA GLU A 133 4.60 -3.40 6.78
C GLU A 133 5.51 -3.54 5.57
N ALA A 134 5.63 -2.48 4.77
CA ALA A 134 6.58 -2.45 3.66
C ALA A 134 7.24 -1.08 3.52
N LEU A 135 8.47 -1.07 2.98
CA LEU A 135 9.16 0.14 2.56
C LEU A 135 9.33 0.13 1.05
N LEU A 136 8.72 1.12 0.40
CA LEU A 136 8.81 1.32 -1.03
C LEU A 136 9.74 2.49 -1.31
N ARG A 137 10.65 2.32 -2.26
CA ARG A 137 11.56 3.36 -2.75
C ARG A 137 11.42 3.45 -4.26
N ALA A 138 11.58 4.66 -4.78
CA ALA A 138 11.70 4.88 -6.21
C ALA A 138 12.65 6.05 -6.43
N GLU A 139 13.68 5.81 -7.22
CA GLU A 139 14.72 6.78 -7.52
C GLU A 139 15.05 6.76 -9.01
N ASN A 140 15.21 7.94 -9.58
CA ASN A 140 15.83 8.16 -10.88
C ASN A 140 16.49 9.54 -10.88
N LYS A 141 17.06 9.96 -12.01
CA LYS A 141 17.82 11.22 -12.12
C LYS A 141 17.05 12.49 -11.69
N ILE A 142 15.72 12.45 -11.73
CA ILE A 142 14.86 13.63 -11.49
C ILE A 142 13.90 13.45 -10.33
N TYR A 143 13.84 12.27 -9.72
CA TYR A 143 12.83 11.87 -8.75
C TYR A 143 13.42 10.97 -7.68
N ASN A 144 13.06 11.22 -6.43
CA ASN A 144 13.38 10.35 -5.31
C ASN A 144 12.19 10.30 -4.36
N SER A 145 11.79 9.10 -3.95
CA SER A 145 10.72 8.91 -2.97
C SER A 145 10.98 7.71 -2.09
N GLU A 146 10.45 7.79 -0.87
CA GLU A 146 10.35 6.69 0.06
C GLU A 146 8.94 6.72 0.67
N LYS A 147 8.31 5.56 0.78
CA LYS A 147 6.98 5.39 1.37
C LYS A 147 7.03 4.17 2.28
N LYS A 148 6.86 4.37 3.57
CA LYS A 148 6.56 3.32 4.53
C LYS A 148 5.05 3.15 4.60
N ILE A 149 4.59 1.94 4.37
CA ILE A 149 3.17 1.59 4.47
C ILE A 149 2.96 0.58 5.60
N VAL A 150 1.89 0.75 6.36
CA VAL A 150 1.46 -0.20 7.41
C VAL A 150 -0.02 -0.45 7.25
N LEU A 151 -0.43 -1.70 7.34
CA LEU A 151 -1.83 -2.11 7.34
C LEU A 151 -2.05 -2.99 8.57
N GLU A 152 -3.06 -2.62 9.35
CA GLU A 152 -3.44 -3.30 10.59
C GLU A 152 -4.80 -3.97 10.37
N CYS A 153 -4.92 -5.20 10.85
CA CYS A 153 -6.16 -5.97 10.78
C CYS A 153 -6.66 -6.34 12.16
N ALA A 154 -7.98 -6.41 12.30
CA ALA A 154 -8.65 -6.87 13.50
C ALA A 154 -9.52 -8.09 13.20
N LYS A 155 -9.66 -8.98 14.18
CA LYS A 155 -10.58 -10.11 14.11
C LYS A 155 -11.96 -9.70 14.61
N ARG A 156 -13.01 -9.92 13.81
CA ARG A 156 -14.43 -9.76 14.18
C ARG A 156 -15.26 -10.88 13.57
N ASP A 157 -16.16 -11.48 14.35
CA ASP A 157 -17.07 -12.54 13.90
C ASP A 157 -16.35 -13.69 13.16
N ASN A 158 -15.19 -14.09 13.67
CA ASN A 158 -14.28 -15.07 13.06
C ASN A 158 -13.68 -14.70 11.70
N LEU A 159 -13.82 -13.45 11.25
CA LEU A 159 -13.20 -12.90 10.06
C LEU A 159 -12.09 -11.92 10.44
N ILE A 160 -11.00 -11.89 9.68
CA ILE A 160 -9.96 -10.87 9.81
C ILE A 160 -10.19 -9.81 8.73
N GLY A 161 -10.36 -8.58 9.17
CA GLY A 161 -10.63 -7.43 8.31
C GLY A 161 -9.65 -6.29 8.58
N ILE A 162 -9.35 -5.50 7.56
CA ILE A 162 -8.51 -4.29 7.71
C ILE A 162 -9.21 -3.33 8.69
N SER A 163 -8.48 -2.90 9.71
CA SER A 163 -8.92 -1.91 10.71
C SER A 163 -8.33 -0.54 10.50
N ALA A 164 -7.09 -0.49 10.03
CA ALA A 164 -6.41 0.77 9.79
C ALA A 164 -5.33 0.60 8.73
N TYR A 165 -4.93 1.72 8.15
CA TYR A 165 -3.77 1.80 7.28
C TYR A 165 -3.05 3.13 7.46
N ASP A 166 -1.74 3.08 7.28
CA ASP A 166 -0.83 4.20 7.34
C ASP A 166 0.06 4.23 6.10
N VAL A 167 0.28 5.43 5.58
CA VAL A 167 1.25 5.71 4.54
C VAL A 167 2.03 6.93 4.98
N ALA A 168 3.31 6.78 5.27
CA ALA A 168 4.19 7.88 5.64
C ALA A 168 5.40 7.91 4.72
N GLY A 169 5.83 9.08 4.30
CA GLY A 169 6.93 9.15 3.37
C GLY A 169 7.24 10.53 2.86
N TYR A 170 7.99 10.56 1.77
CA TYR A 170 8.32 11.80 1.10
C TYR A 170 8.46 11.62 -0.40
N GLN A 171 8.40 12.76 -1.08
CA GLN A 171 8.74 12.88 -2.48
C GLN A 171 9.63 14.10 -2.70
N LYS A 172 10.67 13.93 -3.52
CA LYS A 172 11.58 14.98 -3.93
C LYS A 172 11.75 14.93 -5.44
N LEU A 173 11.52 16.07 -6.09
CA LEU A 173 11.89 16.29 -7.49
C LEU A 173 13.20 17.08 -7.53
N ILE A 174 13.93 16.96 -8.64
CA ILE A 174 15.08 17.83 -8.88
C ILE A 174 14.66 19.31 -8.82
N PHE A 175 15.48 20.15 -8.20
CA PHE A 175 15.23 21.58 -7.97
C PHE A 175 14.02 21.95 -7.09
N VAL A 176 13.35 20.98 -6.45
CA VAL A 176 12.23 21.22 -5.54
C VAL A 176 12.57 20.70 -4.14
N GLU A 177 12.09 21.40 -3.12
CA GLU A 177 12.21 20.93 -1.74
C GLU A 177 11.49 19.60 -1.52
N LYS A 178 12.06 18.79 -0.63
CA LYS A 178 11.50 17.51 -0.20
C LYS A 178 10.17 17.75 0.49
N LYS A 179 9.10 17.14 -0.03
CA LYS A 179 7.76 17.18 0.59
C LYS A 179 7.52 15.91 1.39
N VAL A 180 7.34 16.06 2.70
CA VAL A 180 6.98 14.96 3.61
C VAL A 180 5.47 14.93 3.77
N PHE A 181 4.91 13.73 3.80
CA PHE A 181 3.49 13.52 4.01
C PHE A 181 3.22 12.30 4.89
N SER A 182 2.04 12.28 5.50
CA SER A 182 1.46 11.08 6.08
C SER A 182 -0.03 10.99 5.83
N ILE A 183 -0.54 9.78 5.70
CA ILE A 183 -1.96 9.45 5.58
C ILE A 183 -2.23 8.35 6.59
N HIS A 184 -3.26 8.53 7.39
CA HIS A 184 -3.76 7.54 8.33
C HIS A 184 -5.27 7.39 8.12
N GLY A 185 -5.75 6.16 7.95
CA GLY A 185 -7.16 5.85 7.87
C GLY A 185 -7.56 4.86 8.94
N GLU A 186 -8.58 5.21 9.73
CA GLU A 186 -9.24 4.29 10.65
C GLU A 186 -10.57 3.87 10.04
N ILE A 187 -10.77 2.56 9.91
CA ILE A 187 -12.00 1.99 9.37
C ILE A 187 -12.93 1.74 10.56
N GLY A 188 -14.03 2.48 10.56
CA GLY A 188 -15.10 2.34 11.53
C GLY A 188 -15.75 0.97 11.39
N PHE A 189 -15.90 0.31 12.52
CA PHE A 189 -16.53 -0.98 12.64
C PHE A 189 -17.74 -0.93 13.54
#